data_AF-A0A660ZZH3-F1
#
_entry.id   AF-A0A660ZZH3-F1
#
_cell.length_a   1.000
_cell.length_b   1.000
_cell.length_c   1.000
_cell.angle_alpha   90.00
_cell.angle_beta   90.00
_cell.angle_gamma   90.00
#
_symmetry.space_group_name_H-M   'P 1'
#
loop_
_entity.id
_entity.type
_entity.pdbx_description
1 polymer ?
#
loop_
_entity_poly.entity_id
_entity_poly.type
_entity_poly.pdbx_seq_one_letter_code
_entity_poly.pdbx_strand_id
1 'polypeptide(L)'
;MRHLLPHPGRLLALILVLLVLATTASAQDRTLRLERIAIEPPSSALAAAVGDLINLNEGDAVDAEILRAARRQLQLSGWFEEVDVYTERGSAPGQLILRVDTQPDKGVRFETGFAHDPLRGWTLKVVGLRKHHLFGAANTISVGWQLGPRRSMLEADFVSRRLGGHSFDLLVHFEGGAEEWNTSEGENFYQQKIARAALALGTRWHH
;
A
#
# COMPACT_ATOMS: atom_id res chain seq x y z
N MET A 1 -50.40 9.83 57.02
CA MET A 1 -49.65 9.83 55.74
C MET A 1 -49.16 11.25 55.48
N ARG A 2 -47.89 11.56 55.78
CA ARG A 2 -47.32 12.91 55.60
C ARG A 2 -46.83 13.05 54.15
N HIS A 3 -47.58 13.79 53.34
CA HIS A 3 -47.16 14.17 51.99
C HIS A 3 -46.02 15.20 52.09
N LEU A 4 -44.79 14.74 51.88
CA LEU A 4 -43.62 15.60 51.67
C LEU A 4 -43.71 16.17 50.24
N LEU A 5 -44.38 17.32 50.09
CA LEU A 5 -44.30 18.10 48.86
C LEU A 5 -42.90 18.74 48.77
N PRO A 6 -42.12 18.47 47.70
CA PRO A 6 -40.81 19.08 47.53
C PRO A 6 -40.93 20.60 47.41
N HIS A 7 -40.12 21.34 48.16
CA HIS A 7 -40.10 22.80 48.12
C HIS A 7 -39.77 23.32 46.71
N PRO A 8 -40.44 24.39 46.23
CA PRO A 8 -40.33 24.88 44.86
C PRO A 8 -38.90 25.25 44.45
N GLY A 9 -38.06 25.69 45.40
CA GLY A 9 -36.64 25.99 45.15
C GLY A 9 -35.78 24.76 44.85
N ARG A 10 -36.13 23.57 45.36
CA ARG A 10 -35.40 22.32 45.09
C ARG A 10 -35.67 21.78 43.69
N LEU A 11 -36.90 21.96 43.21
CA LEU A 11 -37.28 21.60 41.84
C LEU A 11 -36.57 22.48 40.81
N LEU A 12 -36.52 23.80 41.04
CA LEU A 12 -35.79 24.73 40.20
C LEU A 12 -34.29 24.44 40.15
N ALA A 13 -33.66 24.14 41.30
CA ALA A 13 -32.25 23.78 41.35
C ALA A 13 -31.97 22.46 40.61
N LEU A 14 -32.83 21.45 40.74
CA LEU A 14 -32.68 20.19 40.01
C LEU A 14 -32.83 20.36 38.50
N ILE A 15 -33.78 21.19 38.06
CA ILE A 15 -33.99 21.50 36.64
C ILE A 15 -32.79 22.26 36.10
N LEU A 16 -32.23 23.22 36.85
CA LEU A 16 -31.04 23.97 36.44
C LEU A 16 -29.81 23.05 36.31
N VAL A 17 -29.63 22.12 37.25
CA VAL A 17 -28.55 21.12 37.21
C VAL A 17 -28.73 20.15 36.04
N LEU A 18 -29.97 19.70 35.77
CA LEU A 18 -30.26 18.84 34.61
C LEU A 18 -30.05 19.57 33.28
N LEU A 19 -30.40 20.86 33.21
CA LEU A 19 -30.24 21.69 32.02
C LEU A 19 -28.76 21.96 31.72
N VAL A 20 -27.95 22.19 32.76
CA VAL A 20 -26.49 22.35 32.64
C VAL A 20 -25.81 21.03 32.25
N LEU A 21 -26.28 19.89 32.78
CA LEU A 21 -25.79 18.56 32.35
C LEU A 21 -26.18 18.22 30.91
N ALA A 22 -27.36 18.66 30.44
CA ALA A 22 -27.81 18.40 29.08
C ALA A 22 -27.03 19.22 28.03
N THR A 23 -26.53 20.42 28.38
CA THR A 23 -25.79 21.29 27.46
C THR A 23 -24.36 20.83 27.12
N THR A 24 -23.79 19.85 27.83
CA THR A 24 -22.44 19.33 27.51
C THR A 24 -22.45 18.04 26.69
N ALA A 25 -23.62 17.48 26.39
CA ALA A 25 -23.76 16.35 25.49
C ALA A 25 -23.78 16.82 24.02
N SER A 26 -22.73 17.51 23.59
CA SER A 26 -22.40 17.55 22.17
C SER A 26 -22.00 16.13 21.79
N ALA A 27 -22.94 15.37 21.22
CA ALA A 27 -22.65 14.19 20.42
C ALA A 27 -21.87 14.66 19.19
N GLN A 28 -20.59 14.96 19.40
CA GLN A 28 -19.67 15.27 18.33
C GLN A 28 -19.61 14.02 17.49
N ASP A 29 -19.95 14.16 16.21
CA ASP A 29 -19.69 13.16 15.19
C ASP A 29 -18.20 12.82 15.26
N ARG A 30 -17.85 11.80 16.05
CA ARG A 30 -16.47 11.47 16.40
C ARG A 30 -15.90 10.67 15.24
N THR A 31 -15.62 11.37 14.14
CA THR A 31 -14.78 10.85 13.07
C THR A 31 -13.43 10.50 13.69
N LEU A 32 -13.11 9.21 13.77
CA LEU A 32 -11.80 8.77 14.21
C LEU A 32 -10.78 9.20 13.17
N ARG A 33 -9.65 9.75 13.62
CA ARG A 33 -8.55 10.14 12.76
C ARG A 33 -7.33 9.28 13.03
N LEU A 34 -6.65 8.89 11.98
CA LEU A 34 -5.38 8.19 12.08
C LEU A 34 -4.33 9.14 12.67
N GLU A 35 -3.73 8.78 13.78
CA GLU A 35 -2.58 9.51 14.33
C GLU A 35 -1.30 9.07 13.63
N ARG A 36 -1.07 7.75 13.57
CA ARG A 36 0.08 7.14 12.91
C ARG A 36 -0.16 5.66 12.67
N ILE A 37 0.70 5.08 11.83
CA ILE A 37 0.84 3.64 11.66
C ILE A 37 2.04 3.17 12.47
N ALA A 38 1.82 2.25 13.39
CA ALA A 38 2.87 1.61 14.18
C ALA A 38 3.08 0.19 13.66
N ILE A 39 4.34 -0.19 13.40
CA ILE A 39 4.68 -1.54 12.93
C ILE A 39 5.49 -2.26 13.99
N GLU A 40 5.19 -3.55 14.16
CA GLU A 40 5.98 -4.49 14.96
C GLU A 40 6.61 -5.54 14.03
N PRO A 41 7.93 -5.75 14.07
CA PRO A 41 8.93 -4.97 14.82
C PRO A 41 9.08 -3.52 14.30
N PRO A 42 9.55 -2.56 15.13
CA PRO A 42 9.61 -1.14 14.77
C PRO A 42 10.43 -0.87 13.51
N SER A 43 9.79 -0.26 12.50
CA SER A 43 10.45 0.20 11.28
C SER A 43 9.68 1.37 10.67
N SER A 44 10.28 2.56 10.69
CA SER A 44 9.67 3.78 10.12
C SER A 44 9.49 3.70 8.60
N ALA A 45 10.46 3.12 7.90
CA ALA A 45 10.40 2.93 6.45
C ALA A 45 9.26 1.99 6.05
N LEU A 46 9.09 0.88 6.79
CA LEU A 46 7.98 -0.05 6.55
C LEU A 46 6.64 0.58 6.93
N ALA A 47 6.57 1.34 8.03
CA ALA A 47 5.34 2.03 8.43
C ALA A 47 4.85 3.00 7.35
N ALA A 48 5.75 3.82 6.81
CA ALA A 48 5.43 4.72 5.73
C ALA A 48 5.01 3.97 4.45
N ALA A 49 5.73 2.91 4.09
CA ALA A 49 5.41 2.12 2.90
C ALA A 49 4.09 1.33 3.04
N VAL A 50 3.74 0.88 4.25
CA VAL A 50 2.44 0.27 4.56
C VAL A 50 1.33 1.30 4.45
N GLY A 51 1.54 2.53 4.91
CA GLY A 51 0.62 3.66 4.70
C GLY A 51 0.35 3.89 3.21
N ASP A 52 1.39 3.97 2.40
CA ASP A 52 1.26 4.12 0.94
C ASP A 52 0.52 2.93 0.30
N LEU A 53 0.82 1.71 0.77
CA LEU A 53 0.19 0.50 0.27
C LEU A 53 -1.33 0.54 0.52
N ILE A 54 -1.76 0.80 1.75
CA ILE A 54 -3.18 0.81 2.12
C ILE A 54 -3.87 2.15 1.87
N ASN A 55 -3.15 3.11 1.27
CA ASN A 55 -3.59 4.47 1.00
C ASN A 55 -4.14 5.18 2.25
N LEU A 56 -3.39 5.14 3.35
CA LEU A 56 -3.70 5.84 4.59
C LEU A 56 -2.50 6.66 5.07
N ASN A 57 -2.77 7.93 5.36
CA ASN A 57 -1.83 8.90 5.87
C ASN A 57 -2.27 9.43 7.25
N GLU A 58 -1.31 10.00 7.98
CA GLU A 58 -1.59 10.66 9.25
C GLU A 58 -2.61 11.78 9.07
N GLY A 59 -3.63 11.81 9.92
CA GLY A 59 -4.74 12.76 9.89
C GLY A 59 -5.97 12.30 9.12
N ASP A 60 -5.88 11.20 8.34
CA ASP A 60 -7.00 10.67 7.57
C ASP A 60 -8.15 10.22 8.47
N ALA A 61 -9.39 10.41 7.99
CA ALA A 61 -10.57 9.87 8.66
C ALA A 61 -10.61 8.35 8.46
N VAL A 62 -10.87 7.62 9.54
CA VAL A 62 -10.87 6.16 9.56
C VAL A 62 -12.20 5.65 10.07
N ASP A 63 -12.74 4.67 9.35
CA ASP A 63 -13.91 3.90 9.74
C ASP A 63 -13.64 2.40 9.67
N ALA A 64 -14.64 1.60 10.02
CA ALA A 64 -14.52 0.14 10.02
C ALA A 64 -14.34 -0.46 8.61
N GLU A 65 -14.84 0.19 7.56
CA GLU A 65 -14.72 -0.30 6.19
C GLU A 65 -13.29 -0.09 5.68
N ILE A 66 -12.72 1.09 5.89
CA ILE A 66 -11.33 1.45 5.60
C ILE A 66 -10.38 0.48 6.30
N LEU A 67 -10.57 0.22 7.60
CA LEU A 67 -9.72 -0.70 8.35
C LEU A 67 -9.79 -2.14 7.82
N ARG A 68 -10.98 -2.60 7.42
CA ARG A 68 -11.15 -3.92 6.80
C ARG A 68 -10.49 -3.98 5.43
N ALA A 69 -10.58 -2.93 4.64
CA ALA A 69 -9.92 -2.84 3.34
C ALA A 69 -8.40 -2.85 3.50
N ALA A 70 -7.86 -2.04 4.41
CA ALA A 70 -6.43 -2.01 4.75
C ALA A 70 -5.91 -3.39 5.15
N ARG A 71 -6.61 -4.08 6.07
CA ARG A 71 -6.24 -5.45 6.48
C ARG A 71 -6.22 -6.42 5.30
N ARG A 72 -7.27 -6.43 4.47
CA ARG A 72 -7.31 -7.30 3.27
C ARG A 72 -6.17 -6.99 2.30
N GLN A 73 -5.90 -5.71 2.08
CA GLN A 73 -4.85 -5.29 1.15
C GLN A 73 -3.46 -5.69 1.64
N LEU A 74 -3.18 -5.57 2.95
CA LEU A 74 -1.93 -6.05 3.54
C LEU A 74 -1.79 -7.57 3.38
N GLN A 75 -2.86 -8.33 3.64
CA GLN A 75 -2.85 -9.79 3.49
C GLN A 75 -2.65 -10.24 2.03
N LEU A 76 -3.21 -9.50 1.05
CA LEU A 76 -3.07 -9.81 -0.38
C LEU A 76 -1.78 -9.27 -1.01
N SER A 77 -1.06 -8.38 -0.32
CA SER A 77 0.13 -7.72 -0.86
C SER A 77 1.29 -8.67 -1.16
N GLY A 78 1.38 -9.78 -0.42
CA GLY A 78 2.53 -10.68 -0.45
C GLY A 78 3.80 -10.14 0.24
N TRP A 79 3.72 -9.02 0.97
CA TRP A 79 4.84 -8.47 1.73
C TRP A 79 5.12 -9.22 3.02
N PHE A 80 4.13 -9.94 3.53
CA PHE A 80 4.18 -10.59 4.84
C PHE A 80 3.79 -12.05 4.71
N GLU A 81 4.51 -12.92 5.42
CA GLU A 81 4.08 -14.30 5.71
C GLU A 81 2.84 -14.29 6.61
N GLU A 82 2.85 -13.41 7.61
CA GLU A 82 1.76 -13.19 8.55
C GLU A 82 1.61 -11.70 8.83
N VAL A 83 0.38 -11.20 8.85
CA VAL A 83 0.07 -9.81 9.16
C VAL A 83 -1.24 -9.69 9.91
N ASP A 84 -1.17 -9.02 11.05
CA ASP A 84 -2.32 -8.68 11.86
C ASP A 84 -2.43 -7.17 12.05
N VAL A 85 -3.68 -6.70 12.03
CA VAL A 85 -4.00 -5.28 12.15
C VAL A 85 -4.90 -5.07 13.35
N TYR A 86 -4.45 -4.20 14.25
CA TYR A 86 -5.12 -3.81 15.47
C TYR A 86 -5.25 -2.29 15.55
N THR A 87 -6.21 -1.82 16.34
CA THR A 87 -6.43 -0.39 16.58
C THR A 87 -6.18 -0.07 18.04
N GLU A 88 -5.38 0.95 18.30
CA GLU A 88 -5.11 1.46 19.64
C GLU A 88 -5.63 2.88 19.80
N ARG A 89 -5.90 3.27 21.04
CA ARG A 89 -6.26 4.65 21.37
C ARG A 89 -5.05 5.55 21.11
N GLY A 90 -5.27 6.63 20.34
CA GLY A 90 -4.28 7.68 20.13
C GLY A 90 -4.06 8.56 21.36
N SER A 91 -3.20 9.55 21.20
CA SER A 91 -2.80 10.49 22.24
C SER A 91 -3.92 11.45 22.65
N ALA A 92 -4.82 11.82 21.73
CA ALA A 92 -5.98 12.67 22.01
C ALA A 92 -7.33 11.97 21.75
N PRO A 93 -8.45 12.46 22.35
CA PRO A 93 -9.79 11.96 22.03
C PRO A 93 -10.09 12.07 20.52
N GLY A 94 -10.55 10.97 19.92
CA GLY A 94 -10.84 10.91 18.48
C GLY A 94 -9.64 10.50 17.61
N GLN A 95 -8.46 10.27 18.20
CA GLN A 95 -7.29 9.75 17.50
C GLN A 95 -7.13 8.25 17.68
N LEU A 96 -6.58 7.60 16.65
CA LEU A 96 -6.36 6.16 16.57
C LEU A 96 -4.96 5.86 16.05
N ILE A 97 -4.28 4.91 16.67
CA ILE A 97 -3.03 4.35 16.16
C ILE A 97 -3.37 3.03 15.50
N LEU A 98 -2.97 2.87 14.23
CA LEU A 98 -3.09 1.59 13.53
C LEU A 98 -1.84 0.77 13.82
N ARG A 99 -1.95 -0.26 14.65
CA ARG A 99 -0.85 -1.19 14.92
C ARG A 99 -0.90 -2.34 13.93
N VAL A 100 0.20 -2.57 13.23
CA VAL A 100 0.37 -3.66 12.26
C VAL A 100 1.48 -4.56 12.77
N ASP A 101 1.11 -5.75 13.23
CA ASP A 101 2.06 -6.79 13.62
C ASP A 101 2.43 -7.60 12.38
N THR A 102 3.73 -7.73 12.11
CA THR A 102 4.21 -8.19 10.81
C THR A 102 5.30 -9.25 10.93
N GLN A 103 5.18 -10.28 10.11
CA GLN A 103 6.27 -11.19 9.76
C GLN A 103 6.60 -11.00 8.28
N PRO A 104 7.71 -10.32 7.93
CA PRO A 104 8.10 -10.09 6.54
C PRO A 104 8.25 -11.37 5.73
N ASP A 105 7.84 -11.32 4.46
CA ASP A 105 8.03 -12.43 3.50
C ASP A 105 9.51 -12.72 3.29
N LYS A 106 9.89 -14.00 3.44
CA LYS A 106 11.25 -14.49 3.18
C LYS A 106 11.35 -15.27 1.86
N GLY A 107 10.21 -15.54 1.23
CA GLY A 107 10.10 -16.36 0.04
C GLY A 107 10.70 -15.75 -1.22
N VAL A 108 10.85 -16.60 -2.23
CA VAL A 108 11.00 -16.18 -3.62
C VAL A 108 9.76 -16.67 -4.35
N ARG A 109 9.03 -15.74 -4.97
CA ARG A 109 7.86 -16.05 -5.77
C ARG A 109 8.30 -16.36 -7.19
N PHE A 110 7.95 -17.55 -7.67
CA PHE A 110 8.03 -17.88 -9.09
C PHE A 110 6.75 -17.42 -9.80
N GLU A 111 6.91 -16.73 -10.93
CA GLU A 111 5.84 -16.17 -11.75
C GLU A 111 6.01 -16.65 -13.19
N THR A 112 4.94 -17.16 -13.78
CA THR A 112 4.86 -17.42 -15.22
C THR A 112 3.52 -16.90 -15.73
N GLY A 113 3.44 -16.57 -17.01
CA GLY A 113 2.20 -16.07 -17.59
C GLY A 113 2.36 -15.78 -19.07
N PHE A 114 1.23 -15.57 -19.74
CA PHE A 114 1.19 -15.17 -21.13
C PHE A 114 0.43 -13.83 -21.25
N ALA A 115 0.74 -13.07 -22.28
CA ALA A 115 0.10 -11.79 -22.56
C ALA A 115 -0.02 -11.58 -24.07
N HIS A 116 -1.00 -10.80 -24.49
CA HIS A 116 -1.18 -10.37 -25.88
C HIS A 116 -1.25 -8.86 -25.95
N ASP A 117 -0.38 -8.25 -26.75
CA ASP A 117 -0.36 -6.83 -27.06
C ASP A 117 -0.73 -6.67 -28.54
N PRO A 118 -1.74 -5.86 -28.92
CA PRO A 118 -2.13 -5.70 -30.32
C PRO A 118 -1.00 -5.23 -31.26
N LEU A 119 -0.02 -4.48 -30.74
CA LEU A 119 1.10 -3.95 -31.50
C LEU A 119 2.30 -4.91 -31.48
N ARG A 120 2.50 -5.65 -30.38
CA ARG A 120 3.70 -6.47 -30.15
C ARG A 120 3.46 -7.99 -30.20
N GLY A 121 2.21 -8.41 -30.34
CA GLY A 121 1.80 -9.80 -30.41
C GLY A 121 1.80 -10.54 -29.07
N TRP A 122 1.84 -11.87 -29.16
CA TRP A 122 1.85 -12.75 -28.00
C TRP A 122 3.21 -12.79 -27.30
N THR A 123 3.18 -12.90 -25.98
CA THR A 123 4.35 -13.22 -25.17
C THR A 123 4.07 -14.21 -24.07
N LEU A 124 5.12 -14.93 -23.69
CA LEU A 124 5.18 -15.88 -22.61
C LEU A 124 6.33 -15.49 -21.66
N LYS A 125 6.01 -15.14 -20.43
CA LYS A 125 6.97 -15.06 -19.33
C LYS A 125 7.29 -16.49 -18.87
N VAL A 126 8.41 -17.03 -19.36
CA VAL A 126 8.83 -18.41 -19.11
C VAL A 126 9.40 -18.59 -17.72
N VAL A 127 10.10 -17.57 -17.22
CA VAL A 127 10.68 -17.53 -15.89
C VAL A 127 10.46 -16.13 -15.35
N GLY A 128 9.82 -16.02 -14.21
CA GLY A 128 9.69 -14.80 -13.44
C GLY A 128 10.01 -15.11 -12.00
N LEU A 129 10.84 -14.29 -11.38
CA LEU A 129 11.16 -14.35 -9.96
C LEU A 129 10.84 -13.00 -9.35
N ARG A 130 10.13 -13.00 -8.23
CA ARG A 130 9.87 -11.82 -7.43
C ARG A 130 10.27 -12.08 -5.99
N LYS A 131 10.92 -11.10 -5.37
CA LYS A 131 11.25 -11.15 -3.95
C LYS A 131 10.99 -9.80 -3.29
N HIS A 132 10.34 -9.83 -2.14
CA HIS A 132 10.18 -8.68 -1.28
C HIS A 132 11.27 -8.65 -0.21
N HIS A 133 11.55 -7.47 0.33
CA HIS A 133 12.41 -7.26 1.49
C HIS A 133 13.86 -7.80 1.37
N LEU A 134 14.41 -7.91 0.15
CA LEU A 134 15.75 -8.49 -0.04
C LEU A 134 16.88 -7.57 0.48
N PHE A 135 16.73 -6.25 0.33
CA PHE A 135 17.76 -5.28 0.73
C PHE A 135 17.25 -4.20 1.70
N GLY A 136 16.19 -4.48 2.46
CA GLY A 136 15.58 -3.52 3.37
C GLY A 136 14.09 -3.74 3.59
N ALA A 137 13.50 -2.90 4.44
CA ALA A 137 12.16 -3.16 4.98
C ALA A 137 11.02 -2.98 3.98
N ALA A 138 11.22 -2.36 2.81
CA ALA A 138 10.12 -2.06 1.87
C ALA A 138 10.57 -2.05 0.40
N ASN A 139 11.32 -3.06 -0.03
CA ASN A 139 11.74 -3.18 -1.43
C ASN A 139 11.21 -4.42 -2.13
N THR A 140 11.19 -4.37 -3.45
CA THR A 140 10.77 -5.45 -4.33
C THR A 140 11.76 -5.56 -5.48
N ILE A 141 12.21 -6.78 -5.73
CA ILE A 141 13.00 -7.13 -6.90
C ILE A 141 12.16 -8.06 -7.76
N SER A 142 12.25 -7.87 -9.07
CA SER A 142 11.66 -8.76 -10.04
C SER A 142 12.65 -9.01 -11.15
N VAL A 143 12.78 -10.26 -11.58
CA VAL A 143 13.56 -10.63 -12.76
C VAL A 143 12.68 -11.53 -13.61
N GLY A 144 12.57 -11.23 -14.89
CA GLY A 144 11.70 -11.96 -15.81
C GLY A 144 12.36 -12.18 -17.15
N TRP A 145 12.20 -13.39 -17.69
CA TRP A 145 12.47 -13.66 -19.10
C TRP A 145 11.16 -13.89 -19.84
N GLN A 146 10.94 -13.07 -20.86
CA GLN A 146 9.79 -13.11 -21.74
C GLN A 146 10.22 -13.54 -23.15
N LEU A 147 9.47 -14.47 -23.74
CA LEU A 147 9.61 -14.93 -25.12
C LEU A 147 8.35 -14.58 -25.91
N GLY A 148 8.50 -14.20 -27.16
CA GLY A 148 7.43 -14.02 -28.12
C GLY A 148 7.87 -14.48 -29.51
N PRO A 149 6.95 -14.57 -30.48
CA PRO A 149 7.26 -15.10 -31.81
C PRO A 149 8.44 -14.42 -32.51
N ARG A 150 8.66 -13.15 -32.22
CA ARG A 150 9.74 -12.34 -32.80
C ARG A 150 10.63 -11.68 -31.76
N ARG A 151 10.47 -11.97 -30.47
CA ARG A 151 11.20 -11.25 -29.40
C ARG A 151 11.61 -12.15 -28.26
N SER A 152 12.76 -11.87 -27.66
CA SER A 152 13.22 -12.48 -26.42
C SER A 152 13.79 -11.39 -25.53
N MET A 153 13.24 -11.22 -24.34
CA MET A 153 13.49 -10.07 -23.47
C MET A 153 13.71 -10.50 -22.02
N LEU A 154 14.86 -10.13 -21.47
CA LEU A 154 15.14 -10.15 -20.05
C LEU A 154 14.75 -8.79 -19.46
N GLU A 155 14.08 -8.82 -18.32
CA GLU A 155 13.63 -7.65 -17.56
C GLU A 155 14.09 -7.83 -16.12
N ALA A 156 14.58 -6.76 -15.50
CA ALA A 156 14.91 -6.73 -14.09
C ALA A 156 14.47 -5.39 -13.49
N ASP A 157 13.62 -5.46 -12.47
CA ASP A 157 13.11 -4.31 -11.76
C ASP A 157 13.57 -4.33 -10.31
N PHE A 158 13.93 -3.16 -9.81
CA PHE A 158 14.10 -2.91 -8.39
C PHE A 158 13.28 -1.68 -7.99
N VAL A 159 12.46 -1.85 -6.97
CA VAL A 159 11.66 -0.78 -6.37
C VAL A 159 11.98 -0.75 -4.89
N SER A 160 12.52 0.36 -4.40
CA SER A 160 12.64 0.62 -2.96
C SER A 160 11.66 1.70 -2.57
N ARG A 161 10.66 1.35 -1.76
CA ARG A 161 9.64 2.31 -1.31
C ARG A 161 10.11 3.06 -0.09
N ARG A 162 9.77 4.35 -0.02
CA ARG A 162 10.13 5.24 1.09
C ARG A 162 11.60 5.02 1.48
N LEU A 163 12.50 5.18 0.50
CA LEU A 163 13.90 4.76 0.60
C LEU A 163 14.51 5.21 1.93
N GLY A 164 14.81 4.28 2.84
CA GLY A 164 15.37 4.62 4.15
C GLY A 164 14.47 5.47 5.07
N GLY A 165 13.15 5.49 4.83
CA GLY A 165 12.18 6.33 5.53
C GLY A 165 11.94 7.71 4.90
N HIS A 166 12.54 7.99 3.74
CA HIS A 166 12.34 9.26 3.04
C HIS A 166 11.00 9.34 2.30
N SER A 167 10.59 10.54 1.89
CA SER A 167 9.37 10.82 1.14
C SER A 167 9.47 10.48 -0.35
N PHE A 168 10.38 9.59 -0.75
CA PHE A 168 10.49 9.16 -2.14
C PHE A 168 10.82 7.68 -2.28
N ASP A 169 10.41 7.11 -3.40
CA ASP A 169 10.78 5.77 -3.86
C ASP A 169 11.94 5.86 -4.85
N LEU A 170 12.78 4.83 -4.87
CA LEU A 170 13.77 4.60 -5.92
C LEU A 170 13.28 3.49 -6.85
N LEU A 171 13.32 3.76 -8.15
CA LEU A 171 12.92 2.85 -9.21
C LEU A 171 14.12 2.61 -10.12
N VAL A 172 14.47 1.34 -10.34
CA VAL A 172 15.48 0.92 -11.30
C VAL A 172 14.84 -0.11 -12.19
N HIS A 173 14.88 0.12 -13.48
CA HIS A 173 14.35 -0.78 -14.49
C HIS A 173 15.44 -1.08 -15.50
N PHE A 174 15.69 -2.36 -15.73
CA PHE A 174 16.55 -2.83 -16.79
C PHE A 174 15.72 -3.70 -17.72
N GLU A 175 15.89 -3.49 -19.01
CA GLU A 175 15.39 -4.38 -20.04
C GLU A 175 16.49 -4.67 -21.06
N GLY A 176 16.54 -5.89 -21.56
CA GLY A 176 17.56 -6.31 -22.51
C GLY A 176 17.06 -7.48 -23.34
N GLY A 177 17.18 -7.39 -24.65
CA GLY A 177 16.62 -8.41 -25.52
C GLY A 177 16.97 -8.23 -26.98
N ALA A 178 16.39 -9.11 -27.78
CA ALA A 178 16.43 -8.99 -29.23
C ALA A 178 15.03 -9.13 -29.81
N GLU A 179 14.77 -8.36 -30.86
CA GLU A 179 13.54 -8.39 -31.63
C GLU A 179 13.85 -8.55 -33.12
N GLU A 180 13.10 -9.39 -33.80
CA GLU A 180 13.17 -9.60 -35.24
C GLU A 180 12.14 -8.72 -35.94
N TRP A 181 12.63 -7.85 -36.81
CA TRP A 181 11.86 -6.96 -37.63
C TRP A 181 11.89 -7.45 -39.07
N ASN A 182 10.70 -7.64 -39.63
CA ASN A 182 10.52 -8.04 -41.01
C ASN A 182 9.86 -6.87 -41.74
N THR A 183 10.53 -6.33 -42.76
CA THR A 183 9.98 -5.28 -43.63
C THR A 183 10.07 -5.72 -45.08
N SER A 184 9.06 -5.37 -45.87
CA SER A 184 9.02 -5.65 -47.30
C SER A 184 8.96 -4.34 -48.07
N GLU A 185 9.79 -4.21 -49.09
CA GLU A 185 9.78 -3.08 -50.03
C GLU A 185 9.77 -3.61 -51.46
N GLY A 186 8.63 -3.49 -52.14
CA GLY A 186 8.40 -4.13 -53.44
C GLY A 186 8.47 -5.66 -53.32
N GLU A 187 9.36 -6.28 -54.10
CA GLU A 187 9.62 -7.74 -54.05
C GLU A 187 10.70 -8.12 -53.02
N ASN A 188 11.36 -7.15 -52.41
CA ASN A 188 12.46 -7.41 -51.48
C ASN A 188 11.92 -7.62 -50.06
N PHE A 189 12.38 -8.69 -49.42
CA PHE A 189 12.12 -8.99 -48.03
C PHE A 189 13.39 -8.77 -47.20
N TYR A 190 13.29 -7.94 -46.18
CA TYR A 190 14.39 -7.64 -45.26
C TYR A 190 14.03 -8.17 -43.87
N GLN A 191 14.91 -9.01 -43.33
CA GLN A 191 14.86 -9.48 -41.95
C GLN A 191 16.03 -8.87 -41.19
N GLN A 192 15.73 -8.12 -40.14
CA GLN A 192 16.74 -7.52 -39.28
C GLN A 192 16.50 -7.95 -37.84
N LYS A 193 17.53 -8.53 -37.22
CA LYS A 193 17.55 -8.76 -35.78
C LYS A 193 18.15 -7.54 -35.08
N ILE A 194 17.39 -6.94 -34.17
CA ILE A 194 17.80 -5.78 -33.41
C ILE A 194 17.94 -6.19 -31.95
N ALA A 195 19.16 -6.15 -31.44
CA ALA A 195 19.41 -6.27 -30.00
C ALA A 195 19.35 -4.89 -29.34
N ARG A 196 18.67 -4.78 -28.21
CA ARG A 196 18.57 -3.55 -27.42
C ARG A 196 18.73 -3.87 -25.95
N ALA A 197 19.32 -2.94 -25.22
CA ALA A 197 19.29 -2.92 -23.77
C ALA A 197 19.05 -1.48 -23.31
N ALA A 198 18.23 -1.33 -22.28
CA ALA A 198 17.94 -0.05 -21.66
C ALA A 198 18.04 -0.18 -20.14
N LEU A 199 18.51 0.89 -19.52
CA LEU A 199 18.50 1.08 -18.08
C LEU A 199 17.79 2.40 -17.80
N ALA A 200 16.74 2.36 -17.00
CA ALA A 200 16.02 3.53 -16.52
C ALA A 200 16.16 3.63 -15.01
N LEU A 201 16.41 4.85 -14.55
CA LEU A 201 16.45 5.22 -13.14
C LEU A 201 15.39 6.29 -12.90
N GLY A 202 14.57 6.09 -11.88
CA GLY A 202 13.46 6.98 -11.55
C GLY A 202 13.32 7.18 -10.07
N THR A 203 12.69 8.29 -9.70
CA THR A 203 12.22 8.53 -8.34
C THR A 203 10.74 8.86 -8.37
N ARG A 204 10.02 8.48 -7.32
CA ARG A 204 8.62 8.87 -7.10
C ARG A 204 8.53 9.59 -5.77
N TRP A 205 7.95 10.78 -5.75
CA TRP A 205 7.85 11.60 -4.55
C TRP A 205 6.45 11.53 -3.96
N HIS A 206 6.39 11.50 -2.63
CA HIS A 206 5.17 11.49 -1.82
C HIS A 206 5.10 12.81 -1.05
N HIS A 207 3.92 13.43 -1.03
CA HIS A 207 3.66 14.73 -0.38
C HIS A 207 2.88 14.55 0.91
#